data_AF-A0A9E1W0B2-F1
#
_entry.id   AF-A0A9E1W0B2-F1
#
_cell.length_a   1.000
_cell.length_b   1.000
_cell.length_c   1.000
_cell.angle_alpha   90.00
_cell.angle_beta   90.00
_cell.angle_gamma   90.00
#
_symmetry.space_group_name_H-M   'P 1'
#
loop_
_entity.id
_entity.type
_entity.pdbx_description
1 polymer ?
#
loop_
_entity_poly.entity_id
_entity_poly.type
_entity_poly.pdbx_seq_one_letter_code
_entity_poly.pdbx_strand_id
1 'polypeptide(L)'
;LLNALQDGTSFRSTSFMCKVKGAGQEYTQHDTQTFRRSFGGYDWLFLHNGRLDRAALNDFHIDPSDLLEPVGKTDSELAFCYLLGKFLACSAKGLTDISGSELLTWMEELDGLGSSDFIVSDGRSLAIYHGKNSERDLYYHRVQPSEEPPVFESDLVSLNLDDPRDSLRTVFLVSSFQFDEASFQTMEPGQLIIVRRGAVYWDSQPSEKNIKVPVLENPPEEKEETAIKTELFVSQQQEQSQTSTQAVAEEPSATENFSNIINIKSLTHASDGIPLEYRSYDISHLTEYNYSVPVEHSTHTFRLKPVEDSIQEVVQATLELSVDGELLQFEDVFANHSIHYDITHPYKQLLIKSKSRVKVYSCPPDSHSPIMRRSQIPLMWMPWQRQMMLPYLLPPELPETQLRQLTDFAMSFVKRNDSHLIDSLMDINKKIHEDFSYVQGITFLETTAFDVFSIRKGVCQDFANLFICLCRLIDIPARYRVGYIYTGGDYENKLQSDASHAWVEVYLPFLGWRGFDPTNGCMVAQDHIRVACGRNYRDATPVSGTIYKGGGTEQLKVEVQIREVPV
;
A
#
# COMPACT_ATOMS: atom_id res chain seq x y z
N LEU A 1 -16.27 -17.65 21.43
CA LEU A 1 -14.86 -17.47 21.01
C LEU A 1 -14.47 -18.41 19.87
N LEU A 2 -14.75 -19.72 19.95
CA LEU A 2 -14.59 -20.65 18.82
C LEU A 2 -15.32 -20.21 17.53
N ASN A 3 -16.50 -19.58 17.64
CA ASN A 3 -17.24 -19.10 16.45
C ASN A 3 -16.68 -17.82 15.82
N ALA A 4 -15.86 -17.01 16.53
CA ALA A 4 -15.34 -15.75 15.99
C ALA A 4 -14.12 -15.96 15.07
N LEU A 5 -13.47 -17.12 15.17
CA LEU A 5 -12.37 -17.53 14.29
C LEU A 5 -12.85 -18.48 13.17
N GLN A 6 -14.06 -19.05 13.26
CA GLN A 6 -14.62 -19.90 12.19
C GLN A 6 -15.02 -19.11 10.94
N ASP A 7 -15.34 -17.81 11.07
CA ASP A 7 -15.63 -16.93 9.93
C ASP A 7 -14.36 -16.30 9.32
N GLY A 8 -13.18 -16.56 9.88
CA GLY A 8 -11.90 -16.11 9.37
C GLY A 8 -11.35 -17.08 8.33
N THR A 9 -11.82 -16.99 7.08
CA THR A 9 -11.17 -17.66 5.95
C THR A 9 -9.72 -17.17 5.84
N SER A 10 -8.76 -18.01 6.23
CA SER A 10 -7.31 -17.92 5.97
C SER A 10 -6.72 -16.50 5.93
N PHE A 11 -6.35 -15.92 7.08
CA PHE A 11 -5.56 -14.69 7.10
C PHE A 11 -4.06 -15.00 6.88
N ARG A 12 -3.35 -14.12 6.16
CA ARG A 12 -1.90 -14.21 5.95
C ARG A 12 -1.23 -12.98 6.51
N SER A 13 -0.24 -13.17 7.36
CA SER A 13 0.59 -12.08 7.87
C SER A 13 2.04 -12.54 7.99
N THR A 14 2.97 -11.61 7.84
CA THR A 14 4.40 -11.82 8.11
C THR A 14 4.71 -11.81 9.61
N SER A 15 3.82 -11.23 10.41
CA SER A 15 3.87 -11.22 11.88
C SER A 15 2.44 -11.38 12.42
N PHE A 16 2.23 -12.35 13.30
CA PHE A 16 0.93 -12.58 13.93
C PHE A 16 1.11 -12.69 15.44
N MET A 17 0.23 -11.99 16.16
CA MET A 17 0.21 -11.96 17.61
C MET A 17 -1.23 -12.14 18.08
N CYS A 18 -1.44 -13.09 18.98
CA CYS A 18 -2.75 -13.36 19.56
C CYS A 18 -2.60 -13.65 21.04
N LYS A 19 -3.51 -13.11 21.84
CA LYS A 19 -3.66 -13.47 23.25
C LYS A 19 -5.08 -13.92 23.51
N VAL A 20 -5.22 -15.16 23.92
CA VAL A 20 -6.51 -15.72 24.34
C VAL A 20 -6.68 -15.46 25.84
N LYS A 21 -7.61 -14.57 26.20
CA LYS A 21 -7.92 -14.24 27.61
C LYS A 21 -9.09 -15.11 28.11
N GLY A 22 -8.98 -15.63 29.33
CA GLY A 22 -10.06 -16.39 29.98
C GLY A 22 -11.27 -15.52 30.36
N ALA A 23 -12.47 -16.10 30.33
CA ALA A 23 -13.72 -15.42 30.71
C ALA A 23 -13.79 -15.24 32.24
N GLY A 24 -13.30 -14.11 32.76
CA GLY A 24 -13.21 -13.94 34.22
C GLY A 24 -13.44 -12.53 34.79
N GLN A 25 -13.31 -11.44 34.02
CA GLN A 25 -13.55 -10.08 34.51
C GLN A 25 -14.11 -9.16 33.42
N GLU A 26 -14.87 -8.14 33.82
CA GLU A 26 -15.41 -7.08 32.95
C GLU A 26 -14.26 -6.25 32.36
N TYR A 27 -13.72 -6.68 31.22
CA TYR A 27 -12.75 -5.92 30.44
C TYR A 27 -13.47 -5.16 29.33
N THR A 28 -13.03 -3.92 29.09
CA THR A 28 -13.45 -3.18 27.89
C THR A 28 -12.60 -3.60 26.68
N GLN A 29 -13.02 -3.23 25.48
CA GLN A 29 -12.20 -3.41 24.27
C GLN A 29 -10.81 -2.77 24.42
N HIS A 30 -10.72 -1.65 25.13
CA HIS A 30 -9.46 -0.95 25.40
C HIS A 30 -8.53 -1.70 26.35
N ASP A 31 -9.02 -2.67 27.13
CA ASP A 31 -8.22 -3.49 28.05
C ASP A 31 -7.83 -4.85 27.44
N THR A 32 -8.14 -5.05 26.16
CA THR A 32 -7.91 -6.30 25.43
C THR A 32 -6.65 -6.18 24.58
N GLN A 33 -5.70 -7.07 24.82
CA GLN A 33 -4.45 -7.18 24.05
C GLN A 33 -4.72 -7.87 22.69
N THR A 34 -3.98 -7.61 21.63
CA THR A 34 -2.72 -6.83 21.53
C THR A 34 -2.92 -5.32 21.64
N PHE A 35 -1.97 -4.63 22.28
CA PHE A 35 -1.94 -3.16 22.22
C PHE A 35 -1.24 -2.71 20.94
N ARG A 36 -1.76 -1.65 20.32
CA ARG A 36 -1.19 -1.04 19.12
C ARG A 36 -0.96 0.46 19.34
N ARG A 37 0.19 0.94 18.88
CA ARG A 37 0.50 2.38 18.76
C ARG A 37 1.31 2.63 17.50
N SER A 38 1.03 3.73 16.81
CA SER A 38 1.77 4.14 15.62
C SER A 38 2.78 5.21 16.00
N PHE A 39 4.07 4.92 15.84
CA PHE A 39 5.17 5.81 16.21
C PHE A 39 6.35 5.64 15.25
N GLY A 40 7.03 6.75 14.89
CA GLY A 40 8.23 6.70 14.05
C GLY A 40 8.00 6.19 12.61
N GLY A 41 6.75 6.15 12.14
CA GLY A 41 6.36 5.57 10.84
C GLY A 41 6.10 4.06 10.87
N TYR A 42 6.06 3.45 12.06
CA TYR A 42 5.78 2.03 12.27
C TYR A 42 4.57 1.81 13.17
N ASP A 43 3.91 0.66 12.97
CA ASP A 43 2.88 0.17 13.87
C ASP A 43 3.50 -0.79 14.87
N TRP A 44 3.60 -0.32 16.12
CA TRP A 44 4.11 -1.10 17.22
C TRP A 44 3.00 -1.95 17.83
N LEU A 45 3.26 -3.23 17.99
CA LEU A 45 2.40 -4.20 18.65
C LEU A 45 3.04 -4.68 19.94
N PHE A 46 2.23 -4.83 20.98
CA PHE A 46 2.70 -5.28 22.28
C PHE A 46 1.75 -6.30 22.91
N LEU A 47 2.35 -7.34 23.45
CA LEU A 47 1.75 -8.40 24.25
C LEU A 47 2.50 -8.50 25.57
N HIS A 48 1.74 -8.64 26.64
CA HIS A 48 2.26 -8.88 27.97
C HIS A 48 1.46 -9.98 28.63
N ASN A 49 2.10 -11.07 29.03
CA ASN A 49 1.51 -12.11 29.86
C ASN A 49 2.13 -12.06 31.26
N GLY A 50 1.34 -11.68 32.26
CA GLY A 50 1.84 -11.44 33.60
C GLY A 50 1.03 -10.38 34.34
N ARG A 51 1.56 -9.92 35.46
CA ARG A 51 0.96 -8.89 36.32
C ARG A 51 2.08 -8.05 36.93
N LEU A 52 2.01 -6.75 36.69
CA LEU A 52 2.96 -5.76 37.19
C LEU A 52 2.32 -4.90 38.28
N ASP A 53 3.14 -4.38 39.20
CA ASP A 53 2.73 -3.34 40.13
C ASP A 53 2.52 -2.00 39.39
N ARG A 54 1.26 -1.70 39.10
CA ARG A 54 0.85 -0.47 38.41
C ARG A 54 1.27 0.80 39.17
N ALA A 55 1.26 0.78 40.51
CA ALA A 55 1.58 1.97 41.29
C ALA A 55 3.06 2.31 41.13
N ALA A 56 3.93 1.31 41.25
CA ALA A 56 5.36 1.46 40.99
C ALA A 56 5.64 1.85 39.53
N LEU A 57 4.92 1.26 38.57
CA LEU A 57 5.10 1.55 37.13
C LEU A 57 4.77 2.99 36.74
N ASN A 58 3.82 3.63 37.43
CA ASN A 58 3.52 5.06 37.23
C ASN A 58 4.70 5.96 37.64
N ASP A 59 5.50 5.56 38.63
CA ASP A 59 6.67 6.31 39.06
C ASP A 59 7.82 6.24 38.03
N PHE A 60 7.81 5.22 37.16
CA PHE A 60 8.74 5.06 36.03
C PHE A 60 8.27 5.80 34.76
N HIS A 61 7.08 6.40 34.74
CA HIS A 61 6.54 7.00 33.53
C HIS A 61 7.34 8.24 33.11
N ILE A 62 8.03 8.11 31.97
CA ILE A 62 8.81 9.19 31.34
C ILE A 62 8.11 9.49 30.00
N ASP A 63 7.03 10.26 30.02
CA ASP A 63 6.57 10.95 28.81
C ASP A 63 6.39 12.45 29.10
N PRO A 64 7.30 13.32 28.61
CA PRO A 64 7.14 14.76 28.68
C PRO A 64 6.28 15.34 27.54
N SER A 65 5.72 14.51 26.65
CA SER A 65 5.07 14.93 25.40
C SER A 65 3.56 14.66 25.31
N ASP A 66 2.96 14.00 26.30
CA ASP A 66 1.54 13.55 26.34
C ASP A 66 1.10 12.70 25.12
N LEU A 67 2.04 12.22 24.29
CA LEU A 67 1.75 11.50 23.04
C LEU A 67 1.51 10.00 23.27
N LEU A 68 2.00 9.45 24.37
CA LEU A 68 2.01 8.01 24.65
C LEU A 68 1.25 7.66 25.94
N GLU A 69 0.17 8.37 26.26
CA GLU A 69 -0.66 8.01 27.41
C GLU A 69 -1.44 6.70 27.20
N PRO A 70 -1.63 5.88 28.25
CA PRO A 70 -2.47 4.70 28.19
C PRO A 70 -3.95 5.09 28.07
N VAL A 71 -4.70 4.40 27.22
CA VAL A 71 -6.16 4.63 27.06
C VAL A 71 -6.95 3.75 28.04
N GLY A 72 -6.49 2.54 28.30
CA GLY A 72 -7.08 1.56 29.20
C GLY A 72 -6.53 1.62 30.63
N LYS A 73 -7.07 0.75 31.48
CA LYS A 73 -6.73 0.67 32.91
C LYS A 73 -5.77 -0.47 33.23
N THR A 74 -5.17 -1.07 32.21
CA THR A 74 -4.25 -2.20 32.40
C THR A 74 -2.83 -1.72 32.73
N ASP A 75 -2.15 -2.47 33.59
CA ASP A 75 -0.70 -2.39 33.83
C ASP A 75 0.10 -2.66 32.54
N SER A 76 -0.42 -3.54 31.70
CA SER A 76 0.17 -3.98 30.46
C SER A 76 0.30 -2.85 29.43
N GLU A 77 -0.72 -1.99 29.29
CA GLU A 77 -0.64 -0.84 28.39
C GLU A 77 0.32 0.23 28.91
N LEU A 78 0.37 0.43 30.23
CA LEU A 78 1.35 1.33 30.85
C LEU A 78 2.78 0.87 30.59
N ALA A 79 3.05 -0.43 30.67
CA ALA A 79 4.37 -0.99 30.36
C ALA A 79 4.74 -0.78 28.89
N PHE A 80 3.75 -0.85 27.98
CA PHE A 80 3.96 -0.54 26.58
C PHE A 80 4.33 0.93 26.37
N CYS A 81 3.58 1.85 27.00
CA CYS A 81 3.85 3.28 26.96
C CYS A 81 5.25 3.62 27.51
N TYR A 82 5.68 2.96 28.59
CA TYR A 82 7.04 3.09 29.13
C TYR A 82 8.10 2.73 28.09
N LEU A 83 7.97 1.58 27.43
CA LEU A 83 8.91 1.14 26.39
C LEU A 83 8.95 2.11 25.21
N LEU A 84 7.79 2.57 24.73
CA LEU A 84 7.73 3.56 23.66
C LEU A 84 8.38 4.89 24.05
N GLY A 85 8.24 5.33 25.30
CA GLY A 85 8.93 6.50 25.85
C GLY A 85 10.45 6.35 25.80
N LYS A 86 10.98 5.17 26.15
CA LYS A 86 12.41 4.86 26.01
C LYS A 86 12.86 4.87 24.55
N PHE A 87 12.06 4.30 23.65
CA PHE A 87 12.36 4.27 22.20
C PHE A 87 12.39 5.69 21.62
N LEU A 88 11.45 6.55 22.03
CA LEU A 88 11.43 7.95 21.68
C LEU A 88 12.68 8.68 22.21
N ALA A 89 13.06 8.44 23.46
CA ALA A 89 14.22 9.08 24.09
C ALA A 89 15.54 8.77 23.35
N CYS A 90 15.69 7.56 22.78
CA CYS A 90 16.84 7.21 21.95
C CYS A 90 16.64 7.47 20.45
N SER A 91 15.53 8.12 20.04
CA SER A 91 15.19 8.38 18.63
C SER A 91 15.16 7.12 17.74
N ALA A 92 14.87 5.96 18.33
CA ALA A 92 14.77 4.69 17.61
C ALA A 92 13.50 4.69 16.74
N LYS A 93 13.65 4.31 15.46
CA LYS A 93 12.51 4.17 14.55
C LYS A 93 12.02 2.72 14.49
N GLY A 94 12.88 1.73 14.74
CA GLY A 94 12.51 0.32 14.87
C GLY A 94 13.35 -0.43 15.91
N LEU A 95 13.01 -1.69 16.16
CA LEU A 95 13.68 -2.51 17.18
C LEU A 95 15.17 -2.75 16.88
N THR A 96 15.57 -2.71 15.62
CA THR A 96 16.97 -2.90 15.22
C THR A 96 17.84 -1.67 15.43
N ASP A 97 17.24 -0.51 15.72
CA ASP A 97 17.99 0.71 16.02
C ASP A 97 18.43 0.75 17.51
N ILE A 98 17.91 -0.16 18.33
CA ILE A 98 18.19 -0.29 19.76
C ILE A 98 19.17 -1.45 19.95
N SER A 99 20.19 -1.27 20.80
CA SER A 99 21.07 -2.40 21.10
C SER A 99 20.33 -3.46 21.93
N GLY A 100 20.57 -4.74 21.64
CA GLY A 100 19.90 -5.83 22.38
C GLY A 100 20.14 -5.78 23.89
N SER A 101 21.32 -5.30 24.32
CA SER A 101 21.66 -5.08 25.72
C SER A 101 20.83 -3.98 26.39
N GLU A 102 20.59 -2.84 25.70
CA GLU A 102 19.75 -1.77 26.24
C GLU A 102 18.30 -2.22 26.36
N LEU A 103 17.79 -2.89 25.33
CA LEU A 103 16.43 -3.43 25.34
C LEU A 103 16.27 -4.45 26.48
N LEU A 104 17.26 -5.32 26.70
CA LEU A 104 17.25 -6.27 27.82
C LEU A 104 17.17 -5.55 29.17
N THR A 105 17.97 -4.50 29.38
CA THR A 105 17.93 -3.72 30.63
C THR A 105 16.53 -3.15 30.89
N TRP A 106 15.88 -2.58 29.88
CA TRP A 106 14.52 -2.04 30.05
C TRP A 106 13.48 -3.13 30.32
N MET A 107 13.63 -4.33 29.75
CA MET A 107 12.77 -5.47 30.05
C MET A 107 12.98 -5.98 31.48
N GLU A 108 14.23 -6.05 31.94
CA GLU A 108 14.56 -6.43 33.33
C GLU A 108 14.08 -5.41 34.36
N GLU A 109 14.09 -4.11 34.04
CA GLU A 109 13.50 -3.06 34.88
C GLU A 109 12.01 -3.29 35.10
N LEU A 110 11.27 -3.63 34.03
CA LEU A 110 9.85 -3.97 34.10
C LEU A 110 9.60 -5.28 34.85
N ASP A 111 10.44 -6.30 34.63
CA ASP A 111 10.36 -7.61 35.32
C ASP A 111 10.60 -7.49 36.83
N GLY A 112 11.35 -6.47 37.27
CA GLY A 112 11.50 -6.13 38.69
C GLY A 112 10.19 -5.71 39.37
N LEU A 113 9.15 -5.38 38.61
CA LEU A 113 7.86 -4.89 39.13
C LEU A 113 6.79 -5.99 39.23
N GLY A 114 7.09 -7.23 38.83
CA GLY A 114 6.13 -8.33 38.90
C GLY A 114 6.47 -9.50 37.99
N SER A 115 5.44 -10.16 37.47
CA SER A 115 5.59 -11.25 36.50
C SER A 115 5.44 -10.69 35.10
N SER A 116 6.39 -10.97 34.19
CA SER A 116 6.34 -10.40 32.85
C SER A 116 6.94 -11.24 31.72
N ASP A 117 6.08 -11.78 30.87
CA ASP A 117 6.48 -12.17 29.51
C ASP A 117 6.07 -11.10 28.52
N PHE A 118 7.03 -10.53 27.80
CA PHE A 118 6.79 -9.46 26.85
C PHE A 118 7.09 -9.89 25.43
N ILE A 119 6.20 -9.52 24.51
CA ILE A 119 6.44 -9.63 23.08
C ILE A 119 6.13 -8.28 22.45
N VAL A 120 7.13 -7.69 21.81
CA VAL A 120 7.02 -6.39 21.12
C VAL A 120 7.44 -6.53 19.67
N SER A 121 6.72 -5.88 18.75
CA SER A 121 7.07 -5.85 17.33
C SER A 121 6.84 -4.48 16.74
N ASP A 122 7.70 -4.08 15.81
CA ASP A 122 7.57 -2.89 14.95
C ASP A 122 6.95 -3.23 13.57
N GLY A 123 6.39 -4.44 13.43
CA GLY A 123 5.86 -4.99 12.18
C GLY A 123 6.91 -5.64 11.26
N ARG A 124 8.22 -5.51 11.57
CA ARG A 124 9.32 -6.12 10.78
C ARG A 124 10.21 -7.04 11.61
N SER A 125 10.36 -6.73 12.88
CA SER A 125 11.18 -7.40 13.87
C SER A 125 10.31 -7.73 15.09
N LEU A 126 10.74 -8.72 15.85
CA LEU A 126 10.03 -9.25 17.00
C LEU A 126 11.03 -9.42 18.14
N ALA A 127 10.79 -8.76 19.27
CA ALA A 127 11.55 -8.96 20.50
C ALA A 127 10.67 -9.73 21.50
N ILE A 128 11.23 -10.80 22.05
CA ILE A 128 10.55 -11.75 22.94
C ILE A 128 11.37 -11.85 24.22
N TYR A 129 10.77 -11.47 25.33
CA TYR A 129 11.37 -11.53 26.66
C TYR A 129 10.59 -12.50 27.54
N HIS A 130 11.31 -13.43 28.17
CA HIS A 130 10.76 -14.31 29.19
C HIS A 130 11.17 -13.81 30.57
N GLY A 131 10.20 -13.45 31.41
CA GLY A 131 10.45 -12.84 32.73
C GLY A 131 11.01 -13.83 33.73
N LYS A 132 11.87 -13.36 34.64
CA LYS A 132 12.43 -14.21 35.72
C LYS A 132 11.34 -14.64 36.71
N ASN A 133 10.31 -13.82 36.84
CA ASN A 133 9.15 -14.06 37.71
C ASN A 133 7.93 -14.58 36.92
N SER A 134 8.10 -15.11 35.70
CA SER A 134 6.98 -15.66 34.95
C SER A 134 6.39 -16.89 35.65
N GLU A 135 5.06 -16.99 35.67
CA GLU A 135 4.35 -18.13 36.26
C GLU A 135 4.30 -19.35 35.33
N ARG A 136 4.68 -19.18 34.05
CA ARG A 136 4.58 -20.22 33.02
C ARG A 136 5.80 -20.17 32.11
N ASP A 137 6.17 -21.32 31.59
CA ASP A 137 7.23 -21.42 30.60
C ASP A 137 6.82 -20.76 29.27
N LEU A 138 7.80 -20.16 28.60
CA LEU A 138 7.66 -19.63 27.24
C LEU A 138 8.44 -20.51 26.27
N TYR A 139 7.81 -20.89 25.17
CA TYR A 139 8.36 -21.82 24.19
C TYR A 139 8.57 -21.11 22.86
N TYR A 140 9.62 -21.49 22.12
CA TYR A 140 9.83 -21.03 20.76
C TYR A 140 10.28 -22.17 19.84
N HIS A 141 9.96 -22.04 18.55
CA HIS A 141 10.40 -22.98 17.54
C HIS A 141 10.68 -22.25 16.22
N ARG A 142 11.80 -22.58 15.59
CA ARG A 142 12.17 -22.05 14.29
C ARG A 142 11.94 -23.12 13.23
N VAL A 143 10.89 -22.94 12.44
CA VAL A 143 10.58 -23.79 11.29
C VAL A 143 11.51 -23.40 10.14
N GLN A 144 12.32 -24.35 9.69
CA GLN A 144 13.13 -24.19 8.48
C GLN A 144 12.30 -24.60 7.24
N PRO A 145 12.68 -24.11 6.05
CA PRO A 145 12.09 -24.59 4.80
C PRO A 145 12.09 -26.12 4.69
N SER A 146 10.93 -26.72 4.41
CA SER A 146 10.73 -28.16 4.25
C SER A 146 9.76 -28.43 3.09
N GLU A 147 9.93 -29.56 2.39
CA GLU A 147 8.99 -30.00 1.34
C GLU A 147 7.62 -30.40 1.91
N GLU A 148 7.59 -30.79 3.18
CA GLU A 148 6.38 -31.05 3.97
C GLU A 148 6.43 -30.17 5.23
N PRO A 149 5.75 -29.01 5.24
CA PRO A 149 5.73 -28.12 6.40
C PRO A 149 4.86 -28.72 7.51
N PRO A 150 5.28 -28.61 8.79
CA PRO A 150 4.56 -29.18 9.91
C PRO A 150 3.22 -28.47 10.16
N VAL A 151 2.20 -29.24 10.54
CA VAL A 151 0.95 -28.72 11.12
C VAL A 151 1.09 -28.78 12.64
N PHE A 152 0.84 -27.65 13.32
CA PHE A 152 0.90 -27.59 14.77
C PHE A 152 -0.52 -27.62 15.33
N GLU A 153 -0.89 -28.70 15.98
CA GLU A 153 -2.19 -28.85 16.64
C GLU A 153 -2.06 -28.75 18.17
N SER A 154 -3.07 -28.13 18.78
CA SER A 154 -3.32 -28.15 20.22
C SER A 154 -4.82 -28.13 20.49
N ASP A 155 -5.23 -28.39 21.72
CA ASP A 155 -6.63 -28.31 22.17
C ASP A 155 -7.29 -26.93 21.92
N LEU A 156 -6.49 -25.88 21.67
CA LEU A 156 -6.96 -24.50 21.53
C LEU A 156 -6.78 -23.93 20.11
N VAL A 157 -5.70 -24.29 19.40
CA VAL A 157 -5.32 -23.68 18.13
C VAL A 157 -4.70 -24.72 17.20
N SER A 158 -5.15 -24.76 15.96
CA SER A 158 -4.49 -25.47 14.85
C SER A 158 -3.80 -24.44 13.94
N LEU A 159 -2.50 -24.61 13.73
CA LEU A 159 -1.67 -23.75 12.91
C LEU A 159 -1.10 -24.55 11.73
N ASN A 160 -1.68 -24.33 10.55
CA ASN A 160 -1.27 -24.99 9.32
C ASN A 160 -0.33 -24.07 8.52
N LEU A 161 0.91 -24.50 8.33
CA LEU A 161 1.92 -23.80 7.51
C LEU A 161 2.05 -24.36 6.09
N ASP A 162 1.20 -25.30 5.69
CA ASP A 162 1.17 -25.92 4.36
C ASP A 162 0.55 -24.99 3.33
N ASP A 163 1.40 -24.15 2.73
CA ASP A 163 1.09 -23.41 1.52
C ASP A 163 2.04 -23.83 0.38
N PRO A 164 1.55 -24.50 -0.67
CA PRO A 164 2.36 -24.96 -1.80
C PRO A 164 3.00 -23.81 -2.61
N ARG A 165 2.62 -22.56 -2.35
CA ARG A 165 3.22 -21.37 -2.96
C ARG A 165 4.49 -20.88 -2.24
N ASP A 166 4.88 -21.54 -1.15
CA ASP A 166 5.77 -20.94 -0.15
C ASP A 166 6.79 -21.89 0.51
N SER A 167 7.43 -22.72 -0.30
CA SER A 167 8.34 -23.79 0.15
C SER A 167 9.67 -23.33 0.78
N LEU A 168 9.98 -22.03 0.77
CA LEU A 168 11.27 -21.47 1.21
C LEU A 168 11.19 -20.58 2.46
N ARG A 169 10.05 -20.56 3.18
CA ARG A 169 9.91 -19.71 4.37
C ARG A 169 10.55 -20.28 5.61
N THR A 170 11.14 -19.36 6.39
CA THR A 170 11.49 -19.60 7.78
C THR A 170 10.44 -18.94 8.67
N VAL A 171 9.85 -19.69 9.59
CA VAL A 171 8.87 -19.17 10.55
C VAL A 171 9.46 -19.27 11.95
N PHE A 172 9.30 -18.22 12.75
CA PHE A 172 9.68 -18.24 14.16
C PHE A 172 8.40 -18.18 15.00
N LEU A 173 8.09 -19.28 15.66
CA LEU A 173 6.92 -19.45 16.50
C LEU A 173 7.28 -19.21 17.95
N VAL A 174 6.40 -18.53 18.68
CA VAL A 174 6.50 -18.35 20.14
C VAL A 174 5.13 -18.63 20.74
N SER A 175 5.08 -19.42 21.80
CA SER A 175 3.85 -19.83 22.46
C SER A 175 4.05 -20.03 23.95
N SER A 176 2.99 -19.76 24.73
CA SER A 176 2.94 -20.05 26.18
C SER A 176 2.50 -21.49 26.48
N PHE A 177 2.33 -22.32 25.45
CA PHE A 177 2.04 -23.75 25.56
C PHE A 177 2.76 -24.52 24.44
N GLN A 178 3.00 -25.81 24.66
CA GLN A 178 3.60 -26.70 23.67
C GLN A 178 2.54 -27.25 22.70
N PHE A 179 2.95 -27.49 21.45
CA PHE A 179 2.15 -28.20 20.44
C PHE A 179 2.58 -29.67 20.41
N ASP A 180 1.66 -30.58 20.09
CA ASP A 180 1.81 -32.03 20.32
C ASP A 180 2.98 -32.69 19.54
N GLU A 181 3.36 -32.16 18.37
CA GLU A 181 4.34 -32.80 17.47
C GLU A 181 5.63 -32.00 17.24
N ALA A 182 5.87 -30.94 18.01
CA ALA A 182 6.92 -29.98 17.67
C ALA A 182 8.07 -29.89 18.67
N SER A 183 9.29 -29.84 18.15
CA SER A 183 10.53 -29.64 18.91
C SER A 183 10.70 -28.17 19.37
N PHE A 184 9.71 -27.66 20.09
CA PHE A 184 9.80 -26.36 20.74
C PHE A 184 10.92 -26.38 21.80
N GLN A 185 11.69 -25.30 21.82
CA GLN A 185 12.70 -25.03 22.82
C GLN A 185 12.07 -24.14 23.90
N THR A 186 12.38 -24.41 25.16
CA THR A 186 11.99 -23.54 26.27
C THR A 186 12.94 -22.34 26.32
N MET A 187 12.40 -21.13 26.50
CA MET A 187 13.20 -19.94 26.78
C MET A 187 13.66 -19.97 28.24
N GLU A 188 14.88 -19.54 28.50
CA GLU A 188 15.39 -19.42 29.87
C GLU A 188 14.82 -18.17 30.56
N PRO A 189 14.51 -18.22 31.86
CA PRO A 189 14.05 -17.05 32.59
C PRO A 189 15.06 -15.89 32.53
N GLY A 190 14.61 -14.72 32.10
CA GLY A 190 15.42 -13.53 31.81
C GLY A 190 16.06 -13.51 30.41
N GLN A 191 15.71 -14.44 29.53
CA GLN A 191 16.20 -14.46 28.15
C GLN A 191 15.43 -13.46 27.26
N LEU A 192 16.17 -12.73 26.41
CA LEU A 192 15.63 -11.86 25.36
C LEU A 192 16.12 -12.37 24.01
N ILE A 193 15.18 -12.66 23.10
CA ILE A 193 15.46 -13.04 21.72
C ILE A 193 14.88 -11.97 20.79
N ILE A 194 15.70 -11.45 19.88
CA ILE A 194 15.29 -10.54 18.82
C ILE A 194 15.33 -11.30 17.50
N VAL A 195 14.20 -11.33 16.80
CA VAL A 195 13.99 -12.03 15.54
C VAL A 195 13.66 -11.04 14.44
N ARG A 196 14.21 -11.26 13.26
CA ARG A 196 13.87 -10.51 12.05
C ARG A 196 13.74 -11.47 10.88
N ARG A 197 12.59 -11.43 10.20
CA ARG A 197 12.28 -12.31 9.05
C ARG A 197 12.53 -13.81 9.34
N GLY A 198 12.13 -14.27 10.52
CA GLY A 198 12.29 -15.67 10.93
C GLY A 198 13.71 -16.10 11.34
N ALA A 199 14.69 -15.20 11.29
CA ALA A 199 16.04 -15.44 11.79
C ALA A 199 16.28 -14.76 13.14
N VAL A 200 16.99 -15.44 14.05
CA VAL A 200 17.44 -14.84 15.31
C VAL A 200 18.53 -13.83 14.97
N TYR A 201 18.24 -12.56 15.23
CA TYR A 201 19.15 -11.43 15.04
C TYR A 201 20.04 -11.24 16.27
N TRP A 202 19.48 -11.44 17.46
CA TRP A 202 20.20 -11.31 18.72
C TRP A 202 19.57 -12.21 19.80
N ASP A 203 20.38 -12.78 20.68
CA ASP A 203 19.98 -13.64 21.78
C ASP A 203 20.86 -13.34 22.99
N SER A 204 20.25 -13.04 24.15
CA SER A 204 21.00 -12.78 25.38
C SER A 204 21.65 -14.02 25.97
N GLN A 205 21.17 -15.21 25.61
CA GLN A 205 21.68 -16.51 26.06
C GLN A 205 21.81 -17.48 24.88
N PRO A 206 22.80 -17.29 24.00
CA PRO A 206 22.93 -18.09 22.79
C PRO A 206 23.11 -19.57 23.14
N SER A 207 22.17 -20.42 22.73
CA SER A 207 22.32 -21.87 22.85
C SER A 207 23.42 -22.37 21.90
N GLU A 208 24.25 -23.33 22.35
CA GLU A 208 25.39 -23.88 21.57
C GLU A 208 25.01 -24.46 20.19
N LYS A 209 23.71 -24.59 19.88
CA LYS A 209 23.20 -25.14 18.61
C LYS A 209 23.00 -24.11 17.48
N ASN A 210 23.15 -22.81 17.73
CA ASN A 210 22.80 -21.75 16.76
C ASN A 210 24.00 -21.08 16.03
N ILE A 211 25.22 -21.62 16.12
CA ILE A 211 26.38 -21.01 15.44
C ILE A 211 26.51 -21.53 14.01
N LYS A 212 25.94 -20.81 13.04
CA LYS A 212 26.53 -20.53 11.72
C LYS A 212 25.89 -19.27 11.13
N VAL A 213 26.41 -18.12 11.56
CA VAL A 213 26.29 -16.86 10.80
C VAL A 213 27.65 -16.64 10.11
N PRO A 214 27.72 -16.31 8.81
CA PRO A 214 28.97 -15.84 8.23
C PRO A 214 29.29 -14.48 8.84
N VAL A 215 30.40 -14.42 9.57
CA VAL A 215 30.98 -13.16 10.04
C VAL A 215 31.41 -12.38 8.80
N LEU A 216 30.73 -11.29 8.49
CA LEU A 216 31.30 -10.23 7.66
C LEU A 216 32.38 -9.56 8.52
N GLU A 217 33.64 -9.70 8.11
CA GLU A 217 34.76 -8.96 8.68
C GLU A 217 34.45 -7.46 8.61
N ASN A 218 34.61 -6.77 9.74
CA ASN A 218 34.48 -5.32 9.81
C ASN A 218 35.44 -4.66 8.81
N PRO A 219 35.02 -3.64 8.05
CA PRO A 219 35.97 -2.81 7.32
C PRO A 219 36.87 -2.07 8.33
N PRO A 220 38.13 -1.77 7.98
CA PRO A 220 39.08 -1.16 8.89
C PRO A 220 38.63 0.25 9.29
N GLU A 221 38.96 0.62 10.52
CA GLU A 221 38.77 1.96 11.08
C GLU A 221 39.52 3.02 10.25
N GLU A 222 38.78 3.88 9.56
CA GLU A 222 39.26 5.20 9.16
C GLU A 222 38.56 6.26 10.03
N LYS A 223 39.21 6.58 11.16
CA LYS A 223 39.02 7.87 11.84
C LYS A 223 40.08 8.83 11.29
N GLU A 224 39.67 10.10 11.16
CA GLU A 224 40.48 11.28 10.78
C GLU A 224 40.61 11.59 9.28
N GLU A 225 39.51 11.91 8.59
CA GLU A 225 39.59 12.86 7.45
C GLU A 225 38.30 13.65 7.15
N THR A 226 37.21 13.41 7.90
CA THR A 226 35.90 14.06 7.70
C THR A 226 35.69 15.38 8.43
N ALA A 227 36.71 15.91 9.11
CA ALA A 227 36.63 17.24 9.77
C ALA A 227 37.08 18.41 8.86
N ILE A 228 37.82 18.17 7.78
CA ILE A 228 38.42 19.24 6.96
C ILE A 228 37.54 19.61 5.74
N LYS A 229 36.62 18.74 5.31
CA LYS A 229 35.77 19.01 4.12
C LYS A 229 34.52 19.86 4.41
N THR A 230 34.13 20.03 5.67
CA THR A 230 32.93 20.80 6.04
C THR A 230 33.24 22.30 6.23
N GLU A 231 34.50 22.67 6.51
CA GLU A 231 34.90 24.09 6.62
C GLU A 231 35.17 24.77 5.26
N LEU A 232 35.52 23.98 4.23
CA LEU A 232 35.71 24.46 2.85
C LEU A 232 34.39 24.78 2.12
N PHE A 233 33.26 24.20 2.56
CA PHE A 233 31.96 24.43 1.93
C PHE A 233 31.22 25.64 2.51
N VAL A 234 31.49 26.01 3.76
CA VAL A 234 30.86 27.17 4.42
C VAL A 234 31.57 28.48 4.06
N SER A 235 32.87 28.44 3.79
CA SER A 235 33.65 29.62 3.36
C SER A 235 33.35 30.06 1.91
N GLN A 236 32.99 29.13 1.01
CA GLN A 236 32.67 29.48 -0.39
C GLN A 236 31.25 30.04 -0.60
N GLN A 237 30.31 29.83 0.32
CA GLN A 237 28.96 30.40 0.21
C GLN A 237 28.85 31.83 0.76
N GLN A 238 29.81 32.30 1.56
CA GLN A 238 29.82 33.68 2.07
C GLN A 238 30.52 34.68 1.12
N GLU A 239 31.39 34.24 0.21
CA GLU A 239 32.04 35.14 -0.77
C GLU A 239 31.20 35.40 -2.04
N GLN A 240 30.22 34.56 -2.39
CA GLN A 240 29.35 34.82 -3.56
C GLN A 240 28.17 35.77 -3.28
N SER A 241 27.98 36.20 -2.03
CA SER A 241 26.90 37.10 -1.63
C SER A 241 27.28 38.59 -1.64
N GLN A 242 28.51 38.94 -2.01
CA GLN A 242 29.01 40.32 -2.05
C GLN A 242 29.88 40.60 -3.27
N THR A 243 29.37 40.42 -4.49
CA THR A 243 29.92 41.08 -5.69
C THR A 243 28.93 40.96 -6.85
N SER A 244 27.98 41.89 -6.93
CA SER A 244 27.30 42.22 -8.20
C SER A 244 26.55 43.54 -8.08
N THR A 245 27.29 44.61 -7.80
CA THR A 245 26.89 45.96 -8.19
C THR A 245 27.73 46.36 -9.39
N GLN A 246 27.05 46.66 -10.51
CA GLN A 246 27.55 47.31 -11.73
C GLN A 246 28.43 46.47 -12.69
N ALA A 247 27.81 45.96 -13.75
CA ALA A 247 28.34 46.05 -15.11
C ALA A 247 27.17 45.92 -16.11
N VAL A 248 26.86 47.04 -16.78
CA VAL A 248 25.95 47.11 -17.92
C VAL A 248 26.72 46.64 -19.16
N ALA A 249 26.23 45.59 -19.81
CA ALA A 249 26.58 45.27 -21.20
C ALA A 249 25.33 44.71 -21.87
N GLU A 250 24.90 45.37 -22.93
CA GLU A 250 23.73 45.08 -23.75
C GLU A 250 23.94 43.78 -24.56
N GLU A 251 23.08 42.80 -24.37
CA GLU A 251 22.87 41.67 -25.30
C GLU A 251 21.36 41.38 -25.45
N PRO A 252 20.93 40.87 -26.61
CA PRO A 252 19.62 41.18 -27.17
C PRO A 252 18.48 40.46 -26.44
N SER A 253 17.43 41.20 -26.10
CA SER A 253 16.22 40.69 -25.51
C SER A 253 15.48 39.77 -26.49
N ALA A 254 15.59 38.45 -26.32
CA ALA A 254 14.53 37.54 -26.70
C ALA A 254 13.40 37.68 -25.66
N THR A 255 12.63 38.76 -25.76
CA THR A 255 11.33 38.86 -25.08
C THR A 255 10.39 37.87 -25.75
N GLU A 256 10.36 36.62 -25.28
CA GLU A 256 9.16 35.81 -25.40
C GLU A 256 8.10 36.43 -24.49
N ASN A 257 7.16 37.15 -25.10
CA ASN A 257 5.96 37.60 -24.42
C ASN A 257 5.18 36.35 -23.98
N PHE A 258 5.25 35.99 -22.69
CA PHE A 258 4.25 35.14 -22.05
C PHE A 258 2.94 35.93 -21.88
N SER A 259 2.35 36.42 -22.98
CA SER A 259 1.09 37.17 -22.96
C SER A 259 -0.14 36.28 -22.85
N ASN A 260 0.02 34.96 -22.89
CA ASN A 260 -1.06 34.03 -22.66
C ASN A 260 -0.97 33.55 -21.21
N ILE A 261 -1.71 34.20 -20.31
CA ILE A 261 -2.21 33.51 -19.12
C ILE A 261 -3.16 32.43 -19.67
N ILE A 262 -2.59 31.27 -20.02
CA ILE A 262 -3.38 30.10 -20.38
C ILE A 262 -4.01 29.64 -19.06
N ASN A 263 -5.29 29.93 -18.88
CA ASN A 263 -6.05 29.24 -17.86
C ASN A 263 -5.94 27.74 -18.20
N ILE A 264 -5.32 26.96 -17.31
CA ILE A 264 -5.15 25.51 -17.53
C ILE A 264 -6.51 24.81 -17.74
N LYS A 265 -7.60 25.44 -17.26
CA LYS A 265 -8.99 25.02 -17.50
C LYS A 265 -9.50 25.30 -18.93
N SER A 266 -8.67 25.85 -19.81
CA SER A 266 -9.05 26.25 -21.17
C SER A 266 -7.96 25.93 -22.21
N LEU A 267 -7.30 24.77 -22.08
CA LEU A 267 -6.61 24.15 -23.23
C LEU A 267 -7.67 23.55 -24.16
N THR A 268 -8.54 24.40 -24.71
CA THR A 268 -9.45 24.04 -25.80
C THR A 268 -8.78 24.23 -27.16
N HIS A 269 -7.52 24.64 -27.19
CA HIS A 269 -6.75 24.92 -28.39
C HIS A 269 -5.35 24.30 -28.28
N ALA A 270 -4.81 23.78 -29.38
CA ALA A 270 -3.44 23.30 -29.50
C ALA A 270 -2.43 24.47 -29.41
N SER A 271 -1.13 24.14 -29.35
CA SER A 271 -0.04 25.12 -29.22
C SER A 271 0.04 26.12 -30.39
N ASP A 272 -0.58 25.80 -31.52
CA ASP A 272 -0.74 26.63 -32.72
C ASP A 272 -2.03 27.48 -32.72
N GLY A 273 -2.85 27.38 -31.67
CA GLY A 273 -4.10 28.13 -31.52
C GLY A 273 -5.32 27.50 -32.22
N ILE A 274 -5.22 26.28 -32.77
CA ILE A 274 -6.35 25.58 -33.38
C ILE A 274 -7.20 24.91 -32.28
N PRO A 275 -8.54 25.04 -32.28
CA PRO A 275 -9.39 24.35 -31.31
C PRO A 275 -9.20 22.83 -31.37
N LEU A 276 -9.02 22.19 -30.21
CA LEU A 276 -8.96 20.74 -30.12
C LEU A 276 -10.34 20.16 -30.47
N GLU A 277 -10.34 19.15 -31.33
CA GLU A 277 -11.55 18.36 -31.59
C GLU A 277 -11.98 17.67 -30.28
N TYR A 278 -13.28 17.53 -30.05
CA TYR A 278 -13.78 16.84 -28.87
C TYR A 278 -14.96 15.95 -29.23
N ARG A 279 -15.13 14.90 -28.44
CA ARG A 279 -16.32 14.04 -28.47
C ARG A 279 -17.11 14.24 -27.19
N SER A 280 -18.43 14.27 -27.30
CA SER A 280 -19.34 14.52 -26.18
C SER A 280 -20.08 13.24 -25.83
N TYR A 281 -20.17 12.93 -24.54
CA TYR A 281 -20.83 11.70 -24.07
C TYR A 281 -21.81 11.98 -22.94
N ASP A 282 -22.97 11.34 -23.03
CA ASP A 282 -23.89 11.12 -21.92
C ASP A 282 -23.65 9.74 -21.30
N ILE A 283 -23.37 9.74 -20.01
CA ILE A 283 -23.04 8.53 -19.23
C ILE A 283 -24.09 8.36 -18.14
N SER A 284 -24.62 7.15 -18.03
CA SER A 284 -25.49 6.71 -16.94
C SER A 284 -24.89 5.46 -16.30
N HIS A 285 -24.53 5.56 -15.02
CA HIS A 285 -24.08 4.43 -14.21
C HIS A 285 -25.17 4.13 -13.18
N LEU A 286 -25.61 2.88 -13.13
CA LEU A 286 -26.53 2.36 -12.12
C LEU A 286 -25.86 1.19 -11.38
N THR A 287 -25.75 1.31 -10.07
CA THR A 287 -25.39 0.19 -9.18
C THR A 287 -26.56 -0.08 -8.25
N GLU A 288 -26.98 -1.33 -8.16
CA GLU A 288 -28.08 -1.79 -7.32
C GLU A 288 -27.61 -2.91 -6.41
N TYR A 289 -27.69 -2.68 -5.11
CA TYR A 289 -27.49 -3.69 -4.08
C TYR A 289 -28.83 -4.15 -3.53
N ASN A 290 -29.01 -5.47 -3.45
CA ASN A 290 -30.14 -6.10 -2.78
C ASN A 290 -29.63 -7.02 -1.65
N TYR A 291 -30.15 -6.81 -0.45
CA TYR A 291 -29.74 -7.52 0.76
C TYR A 291 -30.86 -8.42 1.27
N SER A 292 -30.53 -9.65 1.69
CA SER A 292 -31.55 -10.57 2.24
C SER A 292 -32.08 -10.12 3.62
N VAL A 293 -31.24 -9.42 4.38
CA VAL A 293 -31.56 -8.84 5.69
C VAL A 293 -31.33 -7.33 5.63
N PRO A 294 -32.16 -6.48 6.29
CA PRO A 294 -31.90 -5.05 6.32
C PRO A 294 -30.48 -4.75 6.81
N VAL A 295 -29.77 -3.88 6.07
CA VAL A 295 -28.57 -3.22 6.55
C VAL A 295 -29.01 -2.13 7.51
N GLU A 296 -28.55 -2.17 8.75
CA GLU A 296 -28.91 -1.17 9.77
C GLU A 296 -27.94 0.00 9.80
N HIS A 297 -26.65 -0.26 9.54
CA HIS A 297 -25.61 0.77 9.49
C HIS A 297 -24.55 0.41 8.46
N SER A 298 -24.25 1.34 7.56
CA SER A 298 -23.20 1.21 6.56
C SER A 298 -22.59 2.55 6.19
N THR A 299 -21.29 2.56 5.93
CA THR A 299 -20.60 3.69 5.28
C THR A 299 -20.19 3.32 3.86
N HIS A 300 -20.27 4.29 2.96
CA HIS A 300 -19.88 4.13 1.56
C HIS A 300 -18.98 5.29 1.13
N THR A 301 -18.11 5.02 0.18
CA THR A 301 -17.30 6.01 -0.52
C THR A 301 -17.53 5.85 -2.02
N PHE A 302 -18.02 6.91 -2.66
CA PHE A 302 -18.31 6.96 -4.09
C PHE A 302 -17.29 7.84 -4.81
N ARG A 303 -16.70 7.29 -5.87
CA ARG A 303 -15.79 7.95 -6.82
C ARG A 303 -16.37 7.85 -8.22
N LEU A 304 -17.55 8.42 -8.41
CA LEU A 304 -18.33 8.30 -9.65
C LEU A 304 -18.36 9.57 -10.50
N LYS A 305 -17.94 10.72 -9.94
CA LYS A 305 -17.85 11.98 -10.68
C LYS A 305 -16.63 11.91 -11.62
N PRO A 306 -16.80 12.14 -12.94
CA PRO A 306 -15.68 12.19 -13.87
C PRO A 306 -14.65 13.26 -13.48
N VAL A 307 -13.38 13.03 -13.84
CA VAL A 307 -12.30 14.01 -13.65
C VAL A 307 -12.50 15.21 -14.56
N GLU A 308 -12.11 16.39 -14.08
CA GLU A 308 -12.02 17.61 -14.87
C GLU A 308 -10.54 18.00 -14.97
N ASP A 309 -10.00 18.05 -16.19
CA ASP A 309 -8.61 18.44 -16.46
C ASP A 309 -8.44 18.98 -17.90
N SER A 310 -7.20 19.08 -18.36
CA SER A 310 -6.86 19.66 -19.67
C SER A 310 -7.39 18.90 -20.89
N ILE A 311 -7.81 17.63 -20.75
CA ILE A 311 -8.34 16.84 -21.88
C ILE A 311 -9.75 16.29 -21.62
N GLN A 312 -10.36 16.62 -20.48
CA GLN A 312 -11.75 16.25 -20.18
C GLN A 312 -12.47 17.36 -19.41
N GLU A 313 -13.60 17.80 -19.94
CA GLU A 313 -14.48 18.79 -19.33
C GLU A 313 -15.77 18.13 -18.86
N VAL A 314 -16.16 18.39 -17.61
CA VAL A 314 -17.43 17.90 -17.04
C VAL A 314 -18.49 18.97 -17.20
N VAL A 315 -19.42 18.77 -18.12
CA VAL A 315 -20.53 19.71 -18.39
C VAL A 315 -21.57 19.63 -17.29
N GLN A 316 -21.90 18.40 -16.87
CA GLN A 316 -22.85 18.14 -15.80
C GLN A 316 -22.53 16.81 -15.13
N ALA A 317 -22.66 16.72 -13.81
CA ALA A 317 -22.58 15.45 -13.09
C ALA A 317 -23.56 15.46 -11.92
N THR A 318 -24.27 14.36 -11.74
CA THR A 318 -25.26 14.16 -10.67
C THR A 318 -25.11 12.76 -10.08
N LEU A 319 -25.36 12.64 -8.78
CA LEU A 319 -25.39 11.37 -8.06
C LEU A 319 -26.66 11.34 -7.20
N GLU A 320 -27.49 10.33 -7.42
CA GLU A 320 -28.73 10.08 -6.69
C GLU A 320 -28.62 8.73 -5.96
N LEU A 321 -29.05 8.70 -4.69
CA LEU A 321 -29.06 7.51 -3.84
C LEU A 321 -30.52 7.24 -3.43
N SER A 322 -30.93 5.97 -3.34
CA SER A 322 -32.31 5.63 -2.91
C SER A 322 -32.55 5.72 -1.40
N VAL A 323 -31.49 5.83 -0.62
CA VAL A 323 -31.55 5.85 0.85
C VAL A 323 -30.86 7.10 1.34
N ASP A 324 -31.54 7.82 2.23
CA ASP A 324 -31.01 9.03 2.84
C ASP A 324 -29.92 8.72 3.87
N GLY A 325 -28.91 9.58 3.94
CA GLY A 325 -27.75 9.47 4.80
C GLY A 325 -26.97 10.78 4.86
N GLU A 326 -25.97 10.81 5.73
CA GLU A 326 -25.09 11.96 5.88
C GLU A 326 -23.99 11.93 4.82
N LEU A 327 -23.79 13.05 4.13
CA LEU A 327 -22.89 13.17 2.99
C LEU A 327 -21.73 14.12 3.29
N LEU A 328 -20.51 13.66 3.01
CA LEU A 328 -19.30 14.47 3.04
C LEU A 328 -18.58 14.38 1.69
N GLN A 329 -18.46 15.51 1.01
CA GLN A 329 -17.71 15.60 -0.25
C GLN A 329 -16.31 16.13 0.00
N PHE A 330 -15.32 15.51 -0.63
CA PHE A 330 -13.93 15.92 -0.53
C PHE A 330 -13.14 15.48 -1.76
N GLU A 331 -11.99 16.10 -1.95
CA GLU A 331 -10.98 15.64 -2.90
C GLU A 331 -9.98 14.76 -2.15
N ASP A 332 -9.77 13.53 -2.63
CA ASP A 332 -8.80 12.61 -2.00
C ASP A 332 -7.35 12.95 -2.41
N VAL A 333 -6.38 12.22 -1.83
CA VAL A 333 -4.95 12.46 -2.09
C VAL A 333 -4.53 12.24 -3.55
N PHE A 334 -5.39 11.66 -4.39
CA PHE A 334 -5.16 11.43 -5.81
C PHE A 334 -5.91 12.43 -6.70
N ALA A 335 -6.49 13.47 -6.09
CA ALA A 335 -7.38 14.44 -6.73
C ALA A 335 -8.69 13.83 -7.27
N ASN A 336 -9.13 12.68 -6.72
CA ASN A 336 -10.45 12.15 -7.07
C ASN A 336 -11.53 12.88 -6.28
N HIS A 337 -12.63 13.19 -6.96
CA HIS A 337 -13.84 13.66 -6.30
C HIS A 337 -14.52 12.49 -5.59
N SER A 338 -14.40 12.49 -4.26
CA SER A 338 -14.90 11.44 -3.39
C SER A 338 -16.09 11.92 -2.57
N ILE A 339 -17.07 11.06 -2.40
CA ILE A 339 -18.24 11.30 -1.56
C ILE A 339 -18.28 10.20 -0.51
N HIS A 340 -18.05 10.54 0.75
CA HIS A 340 -18.32 9.65 1.87
C HIS A 340 -19.79 9.79 2.27
N TYR A 341 -20.46 8.66 2.50
CA TYR A 341 -21.89 8.59 2.79
C TYR A 341 -22.15 7.63 3.94
N ASP A 342 -22.70 8.14 5.04
CA ASP A 342 -23.05 7.35 6.22
C ASP A 342 -24.56 7.14 6.29
N ILE A 343 -24.98 5.87 6.33
CA ILE A 343 -26.40 5.47 6.35
C ILE A 343 -26.68 4.75 7.66
N THR A 344 -27.44 5.40 8.52
CA THR A 344 -27.81 4.89 9.86
C THR A 344 -29.26 4.41 9.95
N HIS A 345 -30.00 4.47 8.85
CA HIS A 345 -31.39 4.01 8.76
C HIS A 345 -31.48 2.64 8.08
N PRO A 346 -32.31 1.69 8.56
CA PRO A 346 -32.39 0.37 7.97
C PRO A 346 -32.89 0.37 6.51
N TYR A 347 -32.20 -0.33 5.62
CA TYR A 347 -32.60 -0.51 4.22
C TYR A 347 -32.32 -1.93 3.71
N LYS A 348 -33.12 -2.39 2.73
CA LYS A 348 -32.90 -3.67 2.04
C LYS A 348 -32.33 -3.53 0.64
N GLN A 349 -32.47 -2.35 0.05
CA GLN A 349 -32.04 -2.05 -1.30
C GLN A 349 -31.33 -0.70 -1.31
N LEU A 350 -30.17 -0.64 -1.95
CA LEU A 350 -29.43 0.61 -2.20
C LEU A 350 -29.23 0.76 -3.70
N LEU A 351 -29.89 1.77 -4.26
CA LEU A 351 -29.74 2.19 -5.65
C LEU A 351 -28.83 3.40 -5.71
N ILE A 352 -27.78 3.31 -6.51
CA ILE A 352 -26.80 4.36 -6.76
C ILE A 352 -26.87 4.71 -8.23
N LYS A 353 -27.27 5.93 -8.55
CA LYS A 353 -27.45 6.40 -9.92
C LYS A 353 -26.59 7.62 -10.17
N SER A 354 -25.56 7.46 -10.99
CA SER A 354 -24.75 8.58 -11.46
C SER A 354 -25.08 8.89 -12.92
N LYS A 355 -25.29 10.18 -13.21
CA LYS A 355 -25.41 10.68 -14.59
C LYS A 355 -24.42 11.79 -14.82
N SER A 356 -23.71 11.71 -15.93
CA SER A 356 -22.71 12.71 -16.29
C SER A 356 -22.77 13.04 -17.78
N ARG A 357 -22.51 14.30 -18.13
CA ARG A 357 -22.21 14.76 -19.48
C ARG A 357 -20.80 15.29 -19.51
N VAL A 358 -19.98 14.76 -20.41
CA VAL A 358 -18.56 15.10 -20.51
C VAL A 358 -18.16 15.39 -21.95
N LYS A 359 -17.19 16.27 -22.14
CA LYS A 359 -16.46 16.43 -23.39
C LYS A 359 -15.06 15.86 -23.20
N VAL A 360 -14.61 15.01 -24.12
CA VAL A 360 -13.26 14.46 -24.15
C VAL A 360 -12.53 15.04 -25.36
N TYR A 361 -11.55 15.88 -25.08
CA TYR A 361 -10.75 16.54 -26.10
C TYR A 361 -9.73 15.56 -26.65
N SER A 362 -9.47 15.66 -27.96
CA SER A 362 -8.30 15.04 -28.55
C SER A 362 -7.09 15.64 -27.86
N CYS A 363 -6.19 14.81 -27.34
CA CYS A 363 -4.85 15.30 -27.10
C CYS A 363 -4.34 15.81 -28.47
N PRO A 364 -3.64 16.98 -28.56
CA PRO A 364 -2.91 17.32 -29.77
C PRO A 364 -2.15 16.07 -30.24
N PRO A 365 -1.94 15.85 -31.54
CA PRO A 365 -1.13 14.73 -32.00
C PRO A 365 0.25 14.88 -31.37
N ASP A 366 0.42 14.23 -30.23
CA ASP A 366 1.70 13.90 -29.66
C ASP A 366 2.29 13.01 -30.75
N SER A 367 3.03 13.60 -31.67
CA SER A 367 4.20 12.93 -32.20
C SER A 367 4.95 12.49 -30.94
N HIS A 368 4.69 11.27 -30.47
CA HIS A 368 5.32 10.70 -29.28
C HIS A 368 6.85 10.61 -29.44
N SER A 369 7.37 11.04 -30.59
CA SER A 369 8.70 11.58 -30.75
C SER A 369 8.75 13.05 -30.32
N PRO A 370 9.23 13.39 -29.13
CA PRO A 370 9.99 14.63 -29.02
C PRO A 370 11.13 14.48 -30.04
N ILE A 371 11.06 15.23 -31.15
CA ILE A 371 12.07 15.25 -32.22
C ILE A 371 13.48 15.51 -31.66
N MET A 372 13.61 15.92 -30.39
CA MET A 372 14.88 16.20 -29.74
C MET A 372 15.43 15.16 -28.75
N ARG A 373 14.68 14.19 -28.18
CA ARG A 373 15.27 13.22 -27.21
C ARG A 373 14.59 11.85 -27.19
N ARG A 374 15.34 10.83 -27.61
CA ARG A 374 14.98 9.41 -27.45
C ARG A 374 15.11 9.01 -25.98
N SER A 375 14.01 8.94 -25.24
CA SER A 375 14.02 8.46 -23.85
C SER A 375 14.31 6.96 -23.81
N GLN A 376 15.24 6.56 -22.95
CA GLN A 376 15.67 5.18 -22.79
C GLN A 376 15.48 4.68 -21.35
N ILE A 377 15.30 3.36 -21.21
CA ILE A 377 15.25 2.67 -19.91
C ILE A 377 16.68 2.19 -19.56
N PRO A 378 17.15 2.38 -18.31
CA PRO A 378 16.42 2.88 -17.14
C PRO A 378 16.20 4.40 -17.14
N LEU A 379 15.06 4.82 -16.58
CA LEU A 379 14.78 6.24 -16.35
C LEU A 379 15.50 6.73 -15.10
N MET A 380 16.26 7.82 -15.25
CA MET A 380 16.91 8.48 -14.12
C MET A 380 16.05 9.65 -13.65
N TRP A 381 15.60 9.56 -12.39
CA TRP A 381 14.84 10.59 -11.72
C TRP A 381 15.74 11.34 -10.74
N MET A 382 15.61 12.68 -10.69
CA MET A 382 16.25 13.44 -9.62
C MET A 382 15.71 12.97 -8.26
N PRO A 383 16.50 13.02 -7.16
CA PRO A 383 16.06 12.50 -5.86
C PRO A 383 14.69 13.03 -5.40
N TRP A 384 14.44 14.33 -5.61
CA TRP A 384 13.15 14.95 -5.27
C TRP A 384 12.00 14.45 -6.16
N GLN A 385 12.23 14.21 -7.46
CA GLN A 385 11.22 13.64 -8.36
C GLN A 385 10.91 12.21 -7.93
N ARG A 386 11.94 11.39 -7.66
CA ARG A 386 11.76 10.03 -7.18
C ARG A 386 10.96 10.00 -5.87
N GLN A 387 11.21 10.93 -4.96
CA GLN A 387 10.47 11.06 -3.71
C GLN A 387 8.98 11.39 -3.97
N MET A 388 8.68 12.35 -4.85
CA MET A 388 7.31 12.70 -5.22
C MET A 388 6.58 11.55 -5.93
N MET A 389 7.32 10.75 -6.70
CA MET A 389 6.76 9.65 -7.50
C MET A 389 6.81 8.29 -6.81
N LEU A 390 7.37 8.22 -5.61
CA LEU A 390 7.58 6.96 -4.87
C LEU A 390 6.30 6.10 -4.77
N PRO A 391 5.11 6.67 -4.46
CA PRO A 391 3.87 5.87 -4.39
C PRO A 391 3.50 5.16 -5.71
N TYR A 392 3.99 5.67 -6.84
CA TYR A 392 3.75 5.13 -8.19
C TYR A 392 4.91 4.29 -8.72
N LEU A 393 6.03 4.23 -7.99
CA LEU A 393 7.23 3.44 -8.30
C LEU A 393 7.30 2.14 -7.49
N LEU A 394 6.61 2.07 -6.34
CA LEU A 394 6.68 0.90 -5.47
C LEU A 394 5.89 -0.30 -6.06
N PRO A 395 6.56 -1.43 -6.36
CA PRO A 395 5.87 -2.63 -6.82
C PRO A 395 4.96 -3.19 -5.71
N PRO A 396 3.97 -4.02 -6.06
CA PRO A 396 3.17 -4.74 -5.06
C PRO A 396 4.04 -5.66 -4.21
N GLU A 397 3.60 -5.94 -2.98
CA GLU A 397 4.27 -6.88 -2.09
C GLU A 397 4.09 -8.31 -2.62
N LEU A 398 5.14 -8.86 -3.24
CA LEU A 398 5.19 -10.22 -3.77
C LEU A 398 6.51 -10.89 -3.34
N PRO A 399 6.57 -12.23 -3.30
CA PRO A 399 7.81 -12.97 -3.12
C PRO A 399 8.88 -12.55 -4.13
N GLU A 400 10.15 -12.46 -3.69
CA GLU A 400 11.28 -12.01 -4.51
C GLU A 400 11.44 -12.83 -5.81
N THR A 401 11.16 -14.14 -5.75
CA THR A 401 11.20 -15.03 -6.91
C THR A 401 10.16 -14.64 -7.98
N GLN A 402 8.96 -14.25 -7.55
CA GLN A 402 7.89 -13.79 -8.42
C GLN A 402 8.22 -12.41 -9.01
N LEU A 403 8.72 -11.49 -8.18
CA LEU A 403 9.20 -10.18 -8.62
C LEU A 403 10.28 -10.34 -9.69
N ARG A 404 11.26 -11.21 -9.47
CA ARG A 404 12.32 -11.47 -10.45
C ARG A 404 11.79 -11.97 -11.79
N GLN A 405 10.83 -12.90 -11.80
CA GLN A 405 10.24 -13.39 -13.05
C GLN A 405 9.48 -12.29 -13.80
N LEU A 406 8.73 -11.45 -13.09
CA LEU A 406 8.03 -10.31 -13.68
C LEU A 406 9.01 -9.26 -14.20
N THR A 407 10.11 -9.00 -13.48
CA THR A 407 11.19 -8.11 -13.92
C THR A 407 11.88 -8.66 -15.16
N ASP A 408 12.20 -9.95 -15.21
CA ASP A 408 12.81 -10.60 -16.38
C ASP A 408 11.87 -10.53 -17.59
N PHE A 409 10.56 -10.73 -17.37
CA PHE A 409 9.55 -10.54 -18.39
C PHE A 409 9.52 -9.10 -18.90
N ALA A 410 9.42 -8.10 -18.02
CA ALA A 410 9.43 -6.68 -18.39
C ALA A 410 10.73 -6.28 -19.15
N MET A 411 11.89 -6.69 -18.64
CA MET A 411 13.20 -6.40 -19.23
C MET A 411 13.41 -7.08 -20.58
N SER A 412 12.69 -8.16 -20.90
CA SER A 412 12.74 -8.77 -22.23
C SER A 412 12.22 -7.82 -23.33
N PHE A 413 11.17 -7.04 -23.03
CA PHE A 413 10.64 -6.00 -23.93
C PHE A 413 11.63 -4.83 -24.06
N VAL A 414 12.23 -4.41 -22.94
CA VAL A 414 13.25 -3.36 -22.93
C VAL A 414 14.42 -3.72 -23.84
N LYS A 415 14.94 -4.95 -23.71
CA LYS A 415 16.05 -5.44 -24.56
C LYS A 415 15.66 -5.54 -26.03
N ARG A 416 14.46 -6.04 -26.33
CA ARG A 416 13.98 -6.22 -27.71
C ARG A 416 13.82 -4.89 -28.46
N ASN A 417 13.49 -3.81 -27.75
CA ASN A 417 13.25 -2.49 -28.32
C ASN A 417 14.43 -1.51 -28.13
N ASP A 418 15.65 -2.03 -27.98
CA ASP A 418 16.88 -1.21 -27.80
C ASP A 418 16.75 -0.16 -26.67
N SER A 419 16.13 -0.57 -25.56
CA SER A 419 15.78 0.26 -24.41
C SER A 419 14.88 1.46 -24.71
N HIS A 420 14.24 1.52 -25.88
CA HIS A 420 13.36 2.64 -26.22
C HIS A 420 12.10 2.63 -25.36
N LEU A 421 11.86 3.72 -24.62
CA LEU A 421 10.80 3.78 -23.61
C LEU A 421 9.41 3.51 -24.19
N ILE A 422 9.01 4.28 -25.21
CA ILE A 422 7.65 4.19 -25.77
C ILE A 422 7.43 2.86 -26.46
N ASP A 423 8.40 2.40 -27.26
CA ASP A 423 8.25 1.11 -27.96
C ASP A 423 8.16 -0.04 -26.96
N SER A 424 8.97 -0.02 -25.89
CA SER A 424 8.89 -1.03 -24.82
C SER A 424 7.52 -1.05 -24.14
N LEU A 425 6.94 0.11 -23.83
CA LEU A 425 5.62 0.21 -23.21
C LEU A 425 4.49 -0.22 -24.16
N MET A 426 4.54 0.20 -25.42
CA MET A 426 3.58 -0.23 -26.46
C MET A 426 3.64 -1.73 -26.68
N ASP A 427 4.84 -2.30 -26.68
CA ASP A 427 5.06 -3.73 -26.87
C ASP A 427 4.58 -4.55 -25.66
N ILE A 428 4.80 -4.07 -24.41
CA ILE A 428 4.17 -4.66 -23.22
C ILE A 428 2.64 -4.60 -23.33
N ASN A 429 2.08 -3.44 -23.69
CA ASN A 429 0.64 -3.23 -23.82
C ASN A 429 0.01 -4.22 -24.81
N LYS A 430 0.60 -4.30 -26.01
CA LYS A 430 0.18 -5.19 -27.08
C LYS A 430 0.33 -6.66 -26.67
N LYS A 431 1.43 -7.01 -26.00
CA LYS A 431 1.67 -8.40 -25.60
C LYS A 431 0.70 -8.90 -24.53
N ILE A 432 0.29 -8.04 -23.60
CA ILE A 432 -0.76 -8.39 -22.64
C ILE A 432 -2.08 -8.65 -23.38
N HIS A 433 -2.45 -7.78 -24.32
CA HIS A 433 -3.67 -7.96 -25.12
C HIS A 433 -3.67 -9.26 -25.94
N GLU A 434 -2.54 -9.61 -26.57
CA GLU A 434 -2.42 -10.80 -27.41
C GLU A 434 -2.34 -12.12 -26.62
N ASP A 435 -1.60 -12.14 -25.51
CA ASP A 435 -1.31 -13.38 -24.79
C ASP A 435 -2.30 -13.71 -23.67
N PHE A 436 -3.09 -12.74 -23.22
CA PHE A 436 -3.98 -12.89 -22.07
C PHE A 436 -5.44 -12.90 -22.49
N SER A 437 -6.17 -13.93 -22.10
CA SER A 437 -7.59 -14.06 -22.45
C SER A 437 -8.48 -13.33 -21.44
N TYR A 438 -9.40 -12.50 -21.93
CA TYR A 438 -10.42 -11.86 -21.09
C TYR A 438 -11.46 -12.89 -20.63
N VAL A 439 -11.52 -13.19 -19.33
CA VAL A 439 -12.43 -14.18 -18.75
C VAL A 439 -12.97 -13.65 -17.41
N GLN A 440 -14.29 -13.57 -17.28
CA GLN A 440 -14.94 -13.16 -16.02
C GLN A 440 -15.03 -14.34 -15.03
N GLY A 441 -15.01 -14.04 -13.72
CA GLY A 441 -15.25 -15.01 -12.65
C GLY A 441 -14.07 -15.93 -12.29
N ILE A 442 -12.91 -15.74 -12.91
CA ILE A 442 -11.69 -16.51 -12.61
C ILE A 442 -10.73 -15.81 -11.64
N THR A 443 -10.91 -14.50 -11.44
CA THR A 443 -10.09 -13.66 -10.57
C THR A 443 -10.95 -13.06 -9.46
N PHE A 444 -10.31 -12.77 -8.34
CA PHE A 444 -10.94 -12.29 -7.10
C PHE A 444 -10.15 -11.07 -6.57
N LEU A 445 -10.66 -10.46 -5.50
CA LEU A 445 -10.08 -9.25 -4.88
C LEU A 445 -8.59 -9.40 -4.49
N GLU A 446 -8.16 -10.63 -4.20
CA GLU A 446 -6.82 -11.01 -3.75
C GLU A 446 -5.89 -11.45 -4.88
N THR A 447 -6.41 -11.57 -6.11
CA THR A 447 -5.61 -11.97 -7.27
C THR A 447 -4.47 -11.00 -7.50
N THR A 448 -3.25 -11.50 -7.51
CA THR A 448 -2.04 -10.71 -7.69
C THR A 448 -1.64 -10.57 -9.15
N ALA A 449 -0.77 -9.61 -9.47
CA ALA A 449 -0.18 -9.49 -10.81
C ALA A 449 0.55 -10.79 -11.23
N PHE A 450 1.19 -11.49 -10.30
CA PHE A 450 1.87 -12.75 -10.60
C PHE A 450 0.90 -13.89 -10.91
N ASP A 451 -0.25 -13.95 -10.22
CA ASP A 451 -1.29 -14.95 -10.51
C ASP A 451 -1.81 -14.77 -11.93
N VAL A 452 -2.14 -13.53 -12.33
CA VAL A 452 -2.59 -13.17 -13.69
C VAL A 452 -1.51 -13.52 -14.72
N PHE A 453 -0.25 -13.19 -14.43
CA PHE A 453 0.90 -13.56 -15.26
C PHE A 453 1.03 -15.08 -15.43
N SER A 454 0.71 -15.86 -14.40
CA SER A 454 0.83 -17.32 -14.44
C SER A 454 -0.32 -17.96 -15.21
N ILE A 455 -1.57 -17.54 -14.95
CA ILE A 455 -2.76 -18.14 -15.56
C ILE A 455 -3.08 -17.60 -16.95
N ARG A 456 -2.52 -16.44 -17.33
CA ARG A 456 -2.74 -15.73 -18.61
C ARG A 456 -4.21 -15.41 -18.90
N LYS A 457 -4.98 -15.16 -17.86
CA LYS A 457 -6.40 -14.85 -17.93
C LYS A 457 -6.78 -13.84 -16.86
N GLY A 458 -7.75 -12.99 -17.14
CA GLY A 458 -8.29 -12.03 -16.18
C GLY A 458 -9.31 -11.10 -16.80
N VAL A 459 -9.63 -10.02 -16.09
CA VAL A 459 -10.44 -8.90 -16.59
C VAL A 459 -9.60 -7.62 -16.72
N CYS A 460 -10.21 -6.51 -17.15
CA CYS A 460 -9.50 -5.24 -17.36
C CYS A 460 -8.73 -4.74 -16.13
N GLN A 461 -9.29 -4.92 -14.94
CA GLN A 461 -8.61 -4.62 -13.67
C GLN A 461 -7.29 -5.40 -13.52
N ASP A 462 -7.30 -6.68 -13.87
CA ASP A 462 -6.16 -7.58 -13.72
C ASP A 462 -5.04 -7.22 -14.68
N PHE A 463 -5.38 -6.92 -15.94
CA PHE A 463 -4.44 -6.51 -16.96
C PHE A 463 -3.81 -5.15 -16.65
N ALA A 464 -4.61 -4.21 -16.14
CA ALA A 464 -4.11 -2.92 -15.69
C ALA A 464 -3.14 -3.08 -14.50
N ASN A 465 -3.48 -3.89 -13.49
CA ASN A 465 -2.61 -4.14 -12.35
C ASN A 465 -1.30 -4.86 -12.74
N LEU A 466 -1.37 -5.83 -13.66
CA LEU A 466 -0.18 -6.49 -14.19
C LEU A 466 0.73 -5.48 -14.90
N PHE A 467 0.19 -4.68 -15.81
CA PHE A 467 1.00 -3.69 -16.53
C PHE A 467 1.60 -2.64 -15.58
N ILE A 468 0.85 -2.14 -14.60
CA ILE A 468 1.39 -1.26 -13.54
C ILE A 468 2.56 -1.94 -12.84
N CYS A 469 2.41 -3.21 -12.44
CA CYS A 469 3.48 -3.95 -11.79
C CYS A 469 4.74 -4.04 -12.67
N LEU A 470 4.59 -4.37 -13.96
CA LEU A 470 5.71 -4.47 -14.89
C LEU A 470 6.43 -3.14 -15.05
N CYS A 471 5.71 -2.02 -15.19
CA CYS A 471 6.28 -0.68 -15.27
C CYS A 471 7.10 -0.34 -14.01
N ARG A 472 6.55 -0.60 -12.83
CA ARG A 472 7.21 -0.28 -11.56
C ARG A 472 8.49 -1.08 -11.34
N LEU A 473 8.52 -2.33 -11.79
CA LEU A 473 9.70 -3.20 -11.71
C LEU A 473 10.87 -2.72 -12.58
N ILE A 474 10.60 -1.87 -13.57
CA ILE A 474 11.61 -1.24 -14.44
C ILE A 474 11.76 0.27 -14.16
N ASP A 475 11.44 0.71 -12.93
CA ASP A 475 11.55 2.09 -12.44
C ASP A 475 10.72 3.13 -13.23
N ILE A 476 9.61 2.69 -13.84
CA ILE A 476 8.67 3.56 -14.55
C ILE A 476 7.45 3.83 -13.64
N PRO A 477 7.17 5.09 -13.29
CA PRO A 477 6.00 5.42 -12.47
C PRO A 477 4.70 5.13 -13.21
N ALA A 478 3.86 4.31 -12.60
CA ALA A 478 2.58 3.90 -13.16
C ALA A 478 1.46 3.98 -12.11
N ARG A 479 0.26 4.36 -12.54
CA ARG A 479 -0.94 4.47 -11.70
C ARG A 479 -2.14 3.81 -12.36
N TYR A 480 -3.05 3.35 -11.52
CA TYR A 480 -4.32 2.75 -11.92
C TYR A 480 -5.32 3.86 -12.25
N ARG A 481 -6.06 3.70 -13.34
CA ARG A 481 -7.20 4.56 -13.67
C ARG A 481 -8.44 3.73 -13.95
N VAL A 482 -9.56 4.18 -13.42
CA VAL A 482 -10.89 3.66 -13.72
C VAL A 482 -11.72 4.72 -14.42
N GLY A 483 -12.64 4.26 -15.25
CA GLY A 483 -13.54 5.11 -16.00
C GLY A 483 -14.55 4.34 -16.83
N TYR A 484 -14.90 4.89 -17.97
CA TYR A 484 -15.84 4.30 -18.93
C TYR A 484 -15.22 4.30 -20.31
N ILE A 485 -15.57 3.31 -21.14
CA ILE A 485 -15.10 3.22 -22.51
C ILE A 485 -16.29 3.16 -23.47
N TYR A 486 -16.32 4.08 -24.43
CA TYR A 486 -17.30 4.05 -25.50
C TYR A 486 -16.87 3.03 -26.56
N THR A 487 -17.64 1.95 -26.72
CA THR A 487 -17.30 0.85 -27.65
C THR A 487 -18.03 0.94 -28.99
N GLY A 488 -18.45 2.14 -29.41
CA GLY A 488 -19.29 2.36 -30.58
C GLY A 488 -18.66 1.90 -31.90
N GLY A 489 -18.87 0.62 -32.24
CA GLY A 489 -18.60 0.03 -33.56
C GLY A 489 -17.37 -0.88 -33.62
N ASP A 490 -16.20 -0.37 -33.22
CA ASP A 490 -14.90 -0.91 -33.65
C ASP A 490 -14.13 -1.76 -32.62
N TYR A 491 -14.63 -1.86 -31.38
CA TYR A 491 -14.00 -2.72 -30.38
C TYR A 491 -14.49 -4.17 -30.51
N GLU A 492 -13.56 -5.12 -30.59
CA GLU A 492 -13.87 -6.56 -30.67
C GLU A 492 -14.65 -7.05 -29.44
N ASN A 493 -14.39 -6.46 -28.27
CA ASN A 493 -15.01 -6.86 -27.01
C ASN A 493 -15.99 -5.80 -26.48
N LYS A 494 -17.25 -5.91 -26.94
CA LYS A 494 -18.34 -5.02 -26.51
C LYS A 494 -18.80 -5.23 -25.05
N LEU A 495 -18.43 -6.33 -24.40
CA LEU A 495 -18.79 -6.59 -22.98
C LEU A 495 -18.18 -5.55 -22.03
N GLN A 496 -17.16 -4.80 -22.47
CA GLN A 496 -16.49 -3.79 -21.66
C GLN A 496 -17.34 -2.52 -21.44
N SER A 497 -18.37 -2.26 -22.25
CA SER A 497 -19.24 -1.08 -22.08
C SER A 497 -20.31 -1.25 -21.00
N ASP A 498 -20.55 -2.48 -20.53
CA ASP A 498 -21.64 -2.78 -19.60
C ASP A 498 -21.29 -2.47 -18.14
N ALA A 499 -20.02 -2.15 -17.87
CA ALA A 499 -19.49 -1.81 -16.56
C ALA A 499 -18.39 -0.72 -16.63
N SER A 500 -17.81 -0.37 -15.49
CA SER A 500 -16.61 0.48 -15.46
C SER A 500 -15.41 -0.24 -16.09
N HIS A 501 -14.58 0.51 -16.81
CA HIS A 501 -13.34 0.03 -17.41
C HIS A 501 -12.11 0.50 -16.65
N ALA A 502 -11.02 -0.28 -16.72
CA ALA A 502 -9.77 -0.01 -16.02
C ALA A 502 -8.58 -0.08 -16.97
N TRP A 503 -7.63 0.84 -16.79
CA TRP A 503 -6.41 0.93 -17.59
C TRP A 503 -5.26 1.55 -16.78
N VAL A 504 -4.11 1.69 -17.42
CA VAL A 504 -2.88 2.19 -16.79
C VAL A 504 -2.56 3.58 -17.30
N GLU A 505 -2.14 4.47 -16.40
CA GLU A 505 -1.44 5.68 -16.78
C GLU A 505 0.03 5.60 -16.36
N VAL A 506 0.93 5.88 -17.29
CA VAL A 506 2.37 5.91 -17.08
C VAL A 506 2.86 7.35 -17.16
N TYR A 507 3.70 7.76 -16.22
CA TYR A 507 4.30 9.09 -16.26
C TYR A 507 5.56 9.09 -17.13
N LEU A 508 5.51 9.86 -18.20
CA LEU A 508 6.58 9.99 -19.17
C LEU A 508 7.29 11.34 -19.00
N PRO A 509 8.63 11.39 -19.01
CA PRO A 509 9.37 12.64 -18.95
C PRO A 509 8.89 13.62 -20.04
N PHE A 510 8.68 14.87 -19.65
CA PHE A 510 8.22 15.98 -20.53
C PHE A 510 6.80 15.85 -21.12
N LEU A 511 6.18 14.66 -21.08
CA LEU A 511 4.82 14.42 -21.58
C LEU A 511 3.78 14.31 -20.46
N GLY A 512 4.19 13.91 -19.26
CA GLY A 512 3.31 13.68 -18.13
C GLY A 512 2.61 12.32 -18.18
N TRP A 513 1.45 12.21 -17.54
CA TRP A 513 0.68 10.96 -17.51
C TRP A 513 0.09 10.65 -18.89
N ARG A 514 0.33 9.44 -19.39
CA ARG A 514 -0.23 8.91 -20.64
C ARG A 514 -0.85 7.54 -20.40
N GLY A 515 -2.03 7.34 -20.97
CA GLY A 515 -2.83 6.15 -20.74
C GLY A 515 -2.57 5.03 -21.75
N PHE A 516 -2.49 3.80 -21.26
CA PHE A 516 -2.36 2.58 -22.02
C PHE A 516 -3.45 1.59 -21.58
N ASP A 517 -4.16 1.01 -22.54
CA ASP A 517 -5.22 0.03 -22.31
C ASP A 517 -4.75 -1.37 -22.74
N PRO A 518 -4.26 -2.20 -21.80
CA PRO A 518 -3.79 -3.54 -22.11
C PRO A 518 -4.92 -4.52 -22.43
N THR A 519 -6.17 -4.15 -22.14
CA THR A 519 -7.33 -4.99 -22.49
C THR A 519 -7.61 -4.91 -23.98
N ASN A 520 -7.42 -3.73 -24.57
CA ASN A 520 -7.68 -3.45 -25.99
C ASN A 520 -6.41 -3.26 -26.83
N GLY A 521 -5.22 -3.38 -26.21
CA GLY A 521 -3.93 -3.26 -26.89
C GLY A 521 -3.65 -1.88 -27.48
N CYS A 522 -4.36 -0.84 -27.01
CA CYS A 522 -4.31 0.50 -27.59
C CYS A 522 -3.86 1.56 -26.58
N MET A 523 -3.54 2.76 -27.09
CA MET A 523 -3.43 3.95 -26.26
C MET A 523 -4.81 4.46 -25.87
N VAL A 524 -4.89 5.13 -24.72
CA VAL A 524 -6.10 5.80 -24.25
C VAL A 524 -6.33 7.05 -25.09
N ALA A 525 -7.56 7.21 -25.59
CA ALA A 525 -7.95 8.28 -26.50
C ALA A 525 -9.33 8.86 -26.12
N GLN A 526 -10.03 9.47 -27.08
CA GLN A 526 -11.31 10.14 -26.85
C GLN A 526 -12.48 9.19 -26.52
N ASP A 527 -12.29 7.88 -26.67
CA ASP A 527 -13.26 6.86 -26.27
C ASP A 527 -13.19 6.54 -24.76
N HIS A 528 -12.15 6.99 -24.06
CA HIS A 528 -11.91 6.68 -22.64
C HIS A 528 -12.28 7.87 -21.75
N ILE A 529 -13.40 7.76 -21.05
CA ILE A 529 -13.85 8.76 -20.08
C ILE A 529 -13.26 8.45 -18.70
N ARG A 530 -12.51 9.40 -18.13
CA ARG A 530 -11.76 9.24 -16.88
C ARG A 530 -12.59 9.58 -15.65
N VAL A 531 -12.57 8.71 -14.65
CA VAL A 531 -13.33 8.89 -13.39
C VAL A 531 -12.43 8.97 -12.16
N ALA A 532 -11.66 7.94 -11.81
CA ALA A 532 -10.77 7.98 -10.64
C ALA A 532 -9.42 7.31 -10.90
N CYS A 533 -8.39 7.67 -10.13
CA CYS A 533 -7.08 7.03 -10.15
C CYS A 533 -6.56 6.75 -8.77
N GLY A 534 -5.55 5.90 -8.72
CA GLY A 534 -4.84 5.58 -7.51
C GLY A 534 -3.63 4.72 -7.80
N ARG A 535 -2.97 4.21 -6.76
CA ARG A 535 -1.80 3.33 -6.96
C ARG A 535 -2.23 1.96 -7.45
N ASN A 536 -3.41 1.50 -7.05
CA ASN A 536 -4.00 0.23 -7.46
C ASN A 536 -5.53 0.36 -7.44
N TYR A 537 -6.23 -0.74 -7.69
CA TYR A 537 -7.70 -0.75 -7.72
C TYR A 537 -8.33 -0.20 -6.43
N ARG A 538 -7.79 -0.48 -5.24
CA ARG A 538 -8.38 -0.10 -3.94
C ARG A 538 -8.50 1.41 -3.75
N ASP A 539 -7.52 2.14 -4.26
CA ASP A 539 -7.47 3.60 -4.18
C ASP A 539 -8.49 4.26 -5.13
N ALA A 540 -8.92 3.55 -6.18
CA ALA A 540 -9.71 4.09 -7.28
C ALA A 540 -11.10 3.45 -7.45
N THR A 541 -11.50 2.49 -6.61
CA THR A 541 -12.76 1.77 -6.76
C THR A 541 -13.95 2.75 -6.85
N PRO A 542 -14.80 2.66 -7.90
CA PRO A 542 -15.92 3.59 -8.10
C PRO A 542 -16.93 3.61 -6.94
N VAL A 543 -17.22 2.43 -6.38
CA VAL A 543 -18.10 2.25 -5.23
C VAL A 543 -17.41 1.31 -4.25
N SER A 544 -17.23 1.76 -3.01
CA SER A 544 -16.68 0.96 -1.92
C SER A 544 -17.46 1.25 -0.65
N GLY A 545 -17.64 0.28 0.23
CA GLY A 545 -18.36 0.50 1.48
C GLY A 545 -18.13 -0.60 2.50
N THR A 546 -18.49 -0.30 3.73
CA THR A 546 -18.44 -1.21 4.87
C THR A 546 -19.83 -1.29 5.48
N ILE A 547 -20.34 -2.51 5.62
CA ILE A 547 -21.56 -2.79 6.38
C ILE A 547 -21.15 -3.14 7.81
N TYR A 548 -21.59 -2.34 8.78
CA TYR A 548 -21.28 -2.58 10.19
C TYR A 548 -22.28 -3.53 10.85
N LYS A 549 -23.54 -3.49 10.40
CA LYS A 549 -24.63 -4.29 10.97
C LYS A 549 -25.70 -4.63 9.94
N GLY A 550 -26.08 -5.90 9.87
CA GLY A 550 -27.12 -6.40 8.96
C GLY A 550 -26.55 -6.87 7.62
N GLY A 551 -27.34 -6.76 6.54
CA GLY A 551 -26.93 -7.06 5.16
C GLY A 551 -27.10 -8.51 4.71
N GLY A 552 -26.71 -9.49 5.53
CA GLY A 552 -26.84 -10.91 5.15
C GLY A 552 -26.18 -11.21 3.79
N THR A 553 -26.89 -11.91 2.91
CA THR A 553 -26.43 -12.19 1.54
C THR A 553 -26.72 -11.01 0.61
N GLU A 554 -25.71 -10.63 -0.17
CA GLU A 554 -25.76 -9.52 -1.13
C GLU A 554 -25.96 -10.02 -2.57
N GLN A 555 -26.79 -9.30 -3.33
CA GLN A 555 -26.83 -9.39 -4.79
C GLN A 555 -26.52 -8.02 -5.39
N LEU A 556 -25.54 -7.99 -6.29
CA LEU A 556 -25.07 -6.79 -6.97
C LEU A 556 -25.47 -6.83 -8.44
N LYS A 557 -26.05 -5.73 -8.92
CA LYS A 557 -26.26 -5.46 -10.35
C LYS A 557 -25.63 -4.13 -10.72
N VAL A 558 -24.82 -4.11 -11.76
CA VAL A 558 -24.21 -2.89 -12.32
C VAL A 558 -24.62 -2.76 -13.77
N GLU A 559 -24.98 -1.54 -14.18
CA GLU A 559 -25.32 -1.20 -15.56
C GLU A 559 -24.72 0.15 -15.92
N VAL A 560 -23.93 0.19 -16.99
CA VAL A 560 -23.39 1.42 -17.56
C VAL A 560 -23.95 1.61 -18.96
N GLN A 561 -24.41 2.82 -19.26
CA GLN A 561 -24.82 3.24 -20.59
C GLN A 561 -24.05 4.48 -21.00
N ILE A 562 -23.45 4.45 -22.18
CA ILE A 562 -22.72 5.57 -22.77
C ILE A 562 -23.34 5.88 -24.12
N ARG A 563 -23.65 7.14 -24.37
CA ARG A 563 -24.17 7.61 -25.66
C ARG A 563 -23.34 8.79 -26.11
N GLU A 564 -22.81 8.68 -27.31
CA GLU A 564 -22.21 9.83 -27.97
C GLU A 564 -23.31 10.84 -28.34
N VAL A 565 -23.08 12.10 -27.95
CA VAL A 565 -23.98 13.21 -28.25
C VAL A 565 -23.35 13.99 -29.41
N PRO A 566 -24.02 14.11 -30.56
CA PRO A 566 -23.51 14.91 -31.66
C PRO A 566 -23.32 16.37 -31.22
N VAL A 567 -22.20 16.95 -31.65
CA VAL A 567 -21.79 18.33 -31.35
C VAL A 567 -22.72 19.35 -32.01
#